data_AF-A0A0N0MCR6-F1
#
_entry.id   AF-A0A0N0MCR6-F1
#
_cell.length_a   1.000
_cell.length_b   1.000
_cell.length_c   1.000
_cell.angle_alpha   90.00
_cell.angle_beta   90.00
_cell.angle_gamma   90.00
#
_symmetry.space_group_name_H-M   'P 1'
#
loop_
_entity.id
_entity.type
_entity.pdbx_description
1 polymer ?
#
loop_
_entity_poly.entity_id
_entity_poly.type
_entity_poly.pdbx_seq_one_letter_code
_entity_poly.pdbx_strand_id
1 'polypeptide(L)'
;MARTARLAALWTLASLCAASPASAAELWGIPHEKPLLLKGRLVDALCHLKGRCVPDCGAGKRQLGVVLADGTFRLIAKGNVDFAAAIPDLIGFCGKAIEADGLLIENPAVTVFFVQGVRAEGSTEPFVPAERFKAEWEARNGKAEEWWRADPQANRIIAENGPLGIKGLVPKPMP
;
A
#
# COMPACT_ATOMS: atom_id res chain seq x y z
N MET A 1 -7.89 -47.93 58.01
CA MET A 1 -7.49 -47.39 56.69
C MET A 1 -8.36 -46.17 56.40
N ALA A 2 -7.86 -44.95 56.64
CA ALA A 2 -8.58 -43.71 56.34
C ALA A 2 -7.75 -42.92 55.31
N ARG A 3 -8.28 -42.76 54.09
CA ARG A 3 -7.67 -41.95 53.04
C ARG A 3 -8.28 -40.55 53.07
N THR A 4 -7.47 -39.59 53.50
CA THR A 4 -7.70 -38.15 53.37
C THR A 4 -7.60 -37.73 51.91
N ALA A 5 -8.69 -37.19 51.35
CA ALA A 5 -8.68 -36.57 50.03
C ALA A 5 -8.29 -35.09 50.16
N ARG A 6 -7.13 -34.71 49.61
CA ARG A 6 -6.74 -33.30 49.43
C ARG A 6 -7.30 -32.82 48.09
N LEU A 7 -8.25 -31.89 48.13
CA LEU A 7 -8.66 -31.12 46.95
C LEU A 7 -7.57 -30.08 46.64
N ALA A 8 -6.94 -30.21 45.48
CA ALA A 8 -6.05 -29.19 44.92
C ALA A 8 -6.89 -28.23 44.07
N ALA A 9 -7.00 -26.97 44.51
CA ALA A 9 -7.61 -25.89 43.74
C ALA A 9 -6.58 -25.38 42.71
N LEU A 10 -6.78 -25.71 41.43
CA LEU A 10 -6.03 -25.10 40.33
C LEU A 10 -6.61 -23.72 40.03
N TRP A 11 -5.84 -22.68 40.33
CA TRP A 11 -6.06 -21.32 39.85
C TRP A 11 -5.62 -21.23 38.39
N THR A 12 -6.57 -21.12 37.47
CA THR A 12 -6.30 -20.81 36.06
C THR A 12 -6.18 -19.30 35.91
N LEU A 13 -4.93 -18.80 35.82
CA LEU A 13 -4.67 -17.46 35.30
C LEU A 13 -4.96 -17.47 33.79
N ALA A 14 -6.08 -16.89 33.37
CA ALA A 14 -6.33 -16.58 31.98
C ALA A 14 -5.57 -15.29 31.61
N SER A 15 -4.41 -15.44 30.96
CA SER A 15 -3.70 -14.31 30.35
C SER A 15 -4.50 -13.81 29.13
N LEU A 16 -5.21 -12.69 29.28
CA LEU A 16 -5.70 -11.91 28.14
C LEU A 16 -4.50 -11.28 27.42
N CYS A 17 -3.91 -11.98 26.46
CA CYS A 17 -3.07 -11.34 25.46
C CYS A 17 -3.97 -10.53 24.52
N ALA A 18 -4.03 -9.22 24.72
CA ALA A 18 -4.57 -8.31 23.71
C ALA A 18 -3.67 -8.41 22.48
N ALA A 19 -4.12 -9.09 21.43
CA ALA A 19 -3.41 -9.11 20.16
C ALA A 19 -3.39 -7.68 19.60
N SER A 20 -2.22 -7.07 19.51
CA SER A 20 -2.05 -5.83 18.75
C SER A 20 -2.53 -6.08 17.32
N PRO A 21 -3.30 -5.17 16.71
CA PRO A 21 -3.67 -5.33 15.31
C PRO A 21 -2.40 -5.45 14.49
N ALA A 22 -2.32 -6.48 13.64
CA ALA A 22 -1.22 -6.63 12.71
C ALA A 22 -1.21 -5.41 11.78
N SER A 23 -0.18 -4.57 11.93
CA SER A 23 0.07 -3.39 11.09
C SER A 23 0.84 -3.84 9.85
N ALA A 24 0.45 -3.34 8.68
CA ALA A 24 1.20 -3.47 7.44
C ALA A 24 2.26 -2.37 7.29
N ALA A 25 2.06 -1.19 7.90
CA ALA A 25 2.96 -0.06 7.70
C ALA A 25 4.32 -0.24 8.39
N GLU A 26 5.37 -0.24 7.57
CA GLU A 26 6.78 -0.11 7.94
C GLU A 26 7.31 1.27 7.53
N LEU A 27 8.13 1.89 8.38
CA LEU A 27 8.80 3.17 8.09
C LEU A 27 9.87 3.00 7.01
N TRP A 28 9.98 3.94 6.07
CA TRP A 28 10.96 3.90 4.98
C TRP A 28 12.08 4.92 5.13
N GLY A 29 12.12 5.66 6.23
CA GLY A 29 13.09 6.73 6.47
C GLY A 29 12.81 8.01 5.68
N ILE A 30 11.58 8.19 5.17
CA ILE A 30 11.21 9.38 4.40
C ILE A 30 10.98 10.55 5.36
N PRO A 31 11.57 11.74 5.11
CA PRO A 31 11.29 12.92 5.93
C PRO A 31 9.79 13.20 6.01
N HIS A 32 9.30 13.41 7.24
CA HIS A 32 7.90 13.67 7.56
C HIS A 32 6.93 12.49 7.35
N GLU A 33 7.43 11.26 7.25
CA GLU A 33 6.57 10.08 7.22
C GLU A 33 5.96 9.76 8.60
N LYS A 34 4.71 9.28 8.58
CA LYS A 34 4.00 8.78 9.77
C LYS A 34 3.19 7.55 9.38
N PRO A 35 3.27 6.43 10.13
CA PRO A 35 2.35 5.32 9.95
C PRO A 35 0.92 5.79 10.21
N LEU A 36 -0.01 5.44 9.33
CA LEU A 36 -1.39 5.88 9.42
C LEU A 36 -2.33 4.83 8.81
N LEU A 37 -3.37 4.49 9.56
CA LEU A 37 -4.51 3.74 9.07
C LEU A 37 -5.59 4.71 8.55
N LEU A 38 -5.78 4.75 7.23
CA LEU A 38 -6.87 5.48 6.60
C LEU A 38 -8.12 4.62 6.53
N LYS A 39 -9.26 5.20 6.88
CA LYS A 39 -10.59 4.61 6.71
C LYS A 39 -11.44 5.49 5.84
N GLY A 40 -12.07 4.92 4.82
CA GLY A 40 -12.95 5.69 3.96
C GLY A 40 -13.22 5.02 2.62
N ARG A 41 -13.86 5.76 1.73
CA ARG A 41 -14.30 5.25 0.43
C ARG A 41 -13.22 5.44 -0.62
N LEU A 42 -12.86 4.38 -1.31
CA LEU A 42 -11.93 4.43 -2.44
C LEU A 42 -12.62 5.00 -3.68
N VAL A 43 -12.00 5.99 -4.33
CA VAL A 43 -12.57 6.71 -5.48
C VAL A 43 -11.52 6.96 -6.57
N ASP A 44 -11.99 7.16 -7.81
CA ASP A 44 -11.19 7.79 -8.89
C ASP A 44 -10.90 9.25 -8.52
N ALA A 45 -9.62 9.61 -8.47
CA ALA A 45 -9.16 10.95 -8.13
C ALA A 45 -9.73 12.03 -9.06
N LEU A 46 -9.82 11.77 -10.37
CA LEU A 46 -10.32 12.75 -11.34
C LEU A 46 -11.84 12.89 -11.29
N CYS A 47 -12.55 11.80 -11.02
CA CYS A 47 -13.98 11.85 -10.74
C CYS A 47 -14.24 12.72 -9.50
N HIS A 48 -13.53 12.47 -8.40
CA HIS A 48 -13.74 13.19 -7.14
C HIS A 48 -13.35 14.68 -7.24
N LEU A 49 -12.15 14.98 -7.77
CA LEU A 49 -11.62 16.35 -7.76
C LEU A 49 -12.19 17.24 -8.87
N LYS A 50 -12.68 16.65 -9.96
CA LYS A 50 -13.06 17.40 -11.19
C LYS A 50 -14.40 16.97 -11.80
N GLY A 51 -15.11 16.02 -11.20
CA GLY A 51 -16.36 15.47 -11.75
C GLY A 51 -16.18 14.65 -13.03
N ARG A 52 -14.94 14.31 -13.42
CA ARG A 52 -14.64 13.57 -14.66
C ARG A 52 -14.71 12.07 -14.45
N CYS A 53 -15.93 11.59 -14.19
CA CYS A 53 -16.16 10.21 -13.81
C CYS A 53 -16.16 9.26 -15.00
N VAL A 54 -15.64 8.06 -14.77
CA VAL A 54 -15.65 6.93 -15.70
C VAL A 54 -16.12 5.67 -14.97
N PRO A 55 -16.73 4.69 -15.65
CA PRO A 55 -17.11 3.42 -15.03
C PRO A 55 -15.90 2.73 -14.35
N ASP A 56 -16.18 1.97 -13.29
CA ASP A 56 -15.21 1.10 -12.60
C ASP A 56 -13.89 1.77 -12.21
N CYS A 57 -13.96 3.05 -11.84
CA CYS A 57 -12.79 3.89 -11.56
C CYS A 57 -11.74 3.83 -12.70
N GLY A 58 -12.19 3.68 -13.95
CA GLY A 58 -11.35 3.59 -15.12
C GLY A 58 -10.60 2.27 -15.28
N ALA A 59 -11.05 1.19 -14.63
CA ALA A 59 -10.56 -0.18 -14.83
C ALA A 59 -9.03 -0.30 -14.75
N GLY A 60 -8.43 0.34 -13.75
CA GLY A 60 -6.99 0.32 -13.50
C GLY A 60 -6.17 1.39 -14.22
N LYS A 61 -6.82 2.28 -14.99
CA LYS A 61 -6.15 3.37 -15.75
C LYS A 61 -6.22 4.73 -15.07
N ARG A 62 -6.87 4.82 -13.91
CA ARG A 62 -6.99 6.06 -13.11
C ARG A 62 -6.18 5.94 -11.84
N GLN A 63 -5.70 7.10 -11.37
CA GLN A 63 -5.20 7.21 -10.02
C GLN A 63 -6.38 7.17 -9.04
N LEU A 64 -6.22 6.45 -7.95
CA LEU A 64 -7.22 6.33 -6.90
C LEU A 64 -6.81 7.09 -5.64
N GLY A 65 -7.80 7.40 -4.81
CA GLY A 65 -7.59 7.96 -3.48
C GLY A 65 -8.71 7.58 -2.53
N VAL A 66 -8.53 7.89 -1.25
CA VAL A 66 -9.54 7.65 -0.21
C VAL A 66 -10.22 8.97 0.15
N VAL A 67 -11.55 8.97 0.18
CA VAL A 67 -12.35 10.04 0.78
C VAL A 67 -12.73 9.61 2.18
N LEU A 68 -12.26 10.36 3.17
CA LEU A 68 -12.50 10.12 4.60
C LEU A 68 -13.90 10.60 4.99
N ALA A 69 -14.33 10.25 6.20
CA ALA A 69 -15.66 10.58 6.72
C ALA A 69 -15.95 12.09 6.80
N ASP A 70 -14.91 12.91 7.01
CA ASP A 70 -14.98 14.37 7.04
C ASP A 70 -14.96 15.02 5.65
N GLY A 71 -14.92 14.22 4.57
CA GLY A 71 -14.82 14.68 3.20
C GLY A 71 -13.38 14.95 2.73
N THR A 72 -12.39 14.77 3.60
CA THR A 72 -10.98 14.93 3.23
C THR A 72 -10.59 13.89 2.18
N PHE A 73 -9.95 14.34 1.09
CA PHE A 73 -9.36 13.47 0.09
C PHE A 73 -7.88 13.20 0.39
N ARG A 74 -7.48 11.94 0.32
CA ARG A 74 -6.08 11.50 0.38
C ARG A 74 -5.71 10.78 -0.90
N LEU A 75 -4.78 11.35 -1.66
CA LEU A 75 -4.21 10.70 -2.83
C LEU A 75 -3.35 9.52 -2.38
N ILE A 76 -3.65 8.33 -2.90
CA ILE A 76 -2.76 7.18 -2.74
C ILE A 76 -1.74 7.26 -3.86
N ALA A 77 -0.51 7.65 -3.58
CA ALA A 77 0.49 7.96 -4.59
C ALA A 77 1.42 6.77 -4.92
N LYS A 78 1.57 5.82 -4.00
CA LYS A 78 2.47 4.66 -4.13
C LYS A 78 1.90 3.44 -3.42
N GLY A 79 2.25 2.24 -3.88
CA GLY A 79 2.05 0.97 -3.17
C GLY A 79 3.28 0.53 -2.37
N ASN A 80 3.30 -0.71 -1.90
CA ASN A 80 4.42 -1.24 -1.11
C ASN A 80 5.68 -1.43 -1.96
N VAL A 81 5.50 -1.79 -3.24
CA VAL A 81 6.59 -2.03 -4.18
C VAL A 81 7.28 -0.73 -4.60
N ASP A 82 8.61 -0.76 -4.67
CA ASP A 82 9.44 0.38 -5.12
C ASP A 82 9.01 0.89 -6.48
N PHE A 83 8.94 2.22 -6.61
CA PHE A 83 8.59 2.94 -7.84
C PHE A 83 7.29 2.48 -8.53
N ALA A 84 6.37 1.83 -7.79
CA ALA A 84 5.13 1.29 -8.33
C ALA A 84 3.89 1.87 -7.62
N ALA A 85 2.81 2.02 -8.40
CA ALA A 85 1.52 2.43 -7.88
C ALA A 85 0.74 1.24 -7.30
N ALA A 86 -0.19 1.49 -6.38
CA ALA A 86 -1.03 0.47 -5.75
C ALA A 86 -2.33 0.15 -6.53
N ILE A 87 -2.46 0.60 -7.78
CA ILE A 87 -3.71 0.47 -8.53
C ILE A 87 -4.16 -1.00 -8.68
N PRO A 88 -3.27 -1.94 -9.03
CA PRO A 88 -3.65 -3.36 -9.11
C PRO A 88 -4.22 -3.89 -7.77
N ASP A 89 -3.67 -3.44 -6.65
CA ASP A 89 -4.10 -3.84 -5.30
C ASP A 89 -5.48 -3.26 -4.93
N LEU A 90 -5.77 -2.07 -5.44
CA LEU A 90 -6.92 -1.27 -5.00
C LEU A 90 -8.13 -1.35 -5.93
N ILE A 91 -7.95 -1.68 -7.21
CA ILE A 91 -9.02 -1.53 -8.21
C ILE A 91 -10.28 -2.36 -7.88
N GLY A 92 -10.12 -3.53 -7.23
CA GLY A 92 -11.23 -4.36 -6.77
C GLY A 92 -12.09 -3.73 -5.65
N PHE A 93 -11.60 -2.65 -5.04
CA PHE A 93 -12.29 -1.86 -4.02
C PHE A 93 -12.90 -0.56 -4.56
N CYS A 94 -12.90 -0.31 -5.86
CA CYS A 94 -13.49 0.90 -6.43
C CYS A 94 -14.91 1.15 -5.89
N GLY A 95 -15.12 2.34 -5.31
CA GLY A 95 -16.39 2.77 -4.73
C GLY A 95 -16.72 2.16 -3.36
N LYS A 96 -15.90 1.25 -2.83
CA LYS A 96 -16.12 0.56 -1.55
C LYS A 96 -15.40 1.26 -0.40
N ALA A 97 -15.90 1.05 0.81
CA ALA A 97 -15.22 1.43 2.03
C ALA A 97 -14.05 0.48 2.32
N ILE A 98 -12.89 1.03 2.65
CA ILE A 98 -11.66 0.30 2.92
C ILE A 98 -10.99 0.80 4.18
N GLU A 99 -10.14 -0.06 4.73
CA GLU A 99 -9.05 0.31 5.60
C GLU A 99 -7.74 0.16 4.82
N ALA A 100 -6.97 1.24 4.73
CA ALA A 100 -5.67 1.27 4.06
C ALA A 100 -4.59 1.65 5.07
N ASP A 101 -3.69 0.71 5.33
CA ASP A 101 -2.58 0.87 6.24
C ASP A 101 -1.31 1.22 5.46
N GLY A 102 -0.55 2.21 5.92
CA GLY A 102 0.59 2.75 5.19
C GLY A 102 1.20 3.99 5.82
N LEU A 103 1.85 4.78 4.98
CA LEU A 103 2.59 5.98 5.37
C LEU A 103 1.92 7.24 4.84
N LEU A 104 1.62 8.17 5.74
CA LEU A 104 1.33 9.55 5.38
C LEU A 104 2.65 10.33 5.31
N ILE A 105 2.94 10.91 4.15
CA ILE A 105 3.99 11.91 3.98
C ILE A 105 3.32 13.27 3.94
N GLU A 106 3.63 14.13 4.91
CA GLU A 106 2.96 15.43 5.04
C GLU A 106 3.96 16.55 5.36
N ASN A 107 4.04 17.51 4.46
CA ASN A 107 4.78 18.75 4.63
C ASN A 107 4.04 19.92 3.95
N PRO A 108 4.49 21.18 4.10
CA PRO A 108 3.79 22.33 3.53
C PRO A 108 3.62 22.32 2.00
N ALA A 109 4.43 21.54 1.26
CA ALA A 109 4.36 21.44 -0.19
C ALA A 109 3.46 20.29 -0.67
N VAL A 110 3.39 19.18 0.07
CA VAL A 110 2.67 17.98 -0.38
C VAL A 110 2.16 17.14 0.79
N THR A 111 0.94 16.60 0.61
CA THR A 111 0.36 15.55 1.45
C THR A 111 0.01 14.36 0.54
N VAL A 112 0.70 13.24 0.72
CA VAL A 112 0.45 12.00 -0.03
C VAL A 112 0.46 10.79 0.90
N PHE A 113 -0.29 9.77 0.51
CA PHE A 113 -0.35 8.51 1.24
C PHE A 113 0.26 7.37 0.40
N PHE A 114 1.10 6.56 1.01
CA PHE A 114 1.68 5.36 0.42
C PHE A 114 1.08 4.15 1.12
N VAL A 115 0.24 3.40 0.41
CA VAL A 115 -0.42 2.22 0.98
C VAL A 115 0.53 1.04 0.98
N GLN A 116 0.60 0.33 2.11
CA GLN A 116 1.38 -0.90 2.26
C GLN A 116 0.48 -2.12 2.44
N GLY A 117 -0.72 -1.93 3.00
CA GLY A 117 -1.74 -2.98 3.09
C GLY A 117 -3.15 -2.44 2.96
N VAL A 118 -4.07 -3.25 2.44
CA VAL A 118 -5.49 -2.88 2.28
C VAL A 118 -6.41 -4.02 2.68
N ARG A 119 -7.57 -3.67 3.24
CA ARG A 119 -8.70 -4.58 3.46
C ARG A 119 -10.04 -3.85 3.34
N ALA A 120 -11.12 -4.60 3.25
CA ALA A 120 -12.46 -4.03 3.36
C ALA A 120 -12.66 -3.41 4.77
N GLU A 121 -13.38 -2.30 4.86
CA GLU A 121 -13.68 -1.67 6.15
C GLU A 121 -14.43 -2.65 7.07
N GLY A 122 -14.00 -2.71 8.34
CA GLY A 122 -14.58 -3.61 9.34
C GLY A 122 -14.18 -5.09 9.21
N SER A 123 -13.36 -5.45 8.22
CA SER A 123 -12.83 -6.82 8.09
C SER A 123 -11.91 -7.17 9.26
N THR A 124 -12.04 -8.38 9.80
CA THR A 124 -11.11 -8.95 10.77
C THR A 124 -9.93 -9.67 10.13
N GLU A 125 -9.96 -9.85 8.80
CA GLU A 125 -8.86 -10.47 8.06
C GLU A 125 -7.59 -9.63 8.15
N PRO A 126 -6.40 -10.26 8.03
CA PRO A 126 -5.14 -9.54 7.89
C PRO A 126 -5.18 -8.58 6.69
N PHE A 127 -4.38 -7.52 6.76
CA PHE A 127 -4.18 -6.65 5.60
C PHE A 127 -3.56 -7.45 4.46
N VAL A 128 -4.10 -7.25 3.25
CA VAL A 128 -3.48 -7.77 2.02
C VAL A 128 -2.37 -6.80 1.63
N PRO A 129 -1.10 -7.26 1.50
CA PRO A 129 0.00 -6.40 1.09
C PRO A 129 -0.24 -5.77 -0.29
N ALA A 130 0.12 -4.50 -0.44
CA ALA A 130 0.00 -3.75 -1.69
C ALA A 130 1.17 -4.07 -2.66
N GLU A 131 1.25 -5.34 -3.06
CA GLU A 131 2.36 -5.92 -3.82
C GLU A 131 1.96 -6.55 -5.16
N ARG A 132 0.67 -6.51 -5.52
CA ARG A 132 0.15 -7.14 -6.73
C ARG A 132 0.85 -6.65 -7.99
N PHE A 133 1.29 -5.39 -8.03
CA PHE A 133 2.10 -4.88 -9.14
C PHE A 133 3.32 -5.78 -9.41
N LYS A 134 4.11 -6.14 -8.38
CA LYS A 134 5.32 -6.95 -8.56
C LYS A 134 4.96 -8.36 -9.05
N ALA A 135 3.93 -8.97 -8.44
CA ALA A 135 3.45 -10.29 -8.87
C ALA A 135 3.03 -10.30 -10.35
N GLU A 136 2.27 -9.29 -10.80
CA GLU A 136 1.86 -9.18 -12.20
C GLU A 136 3.03 -8.86 -13.14
N TRP A 137 3.97 -8.04 -12.70
CA TRP A 137 5.17 -7.72 -13.47
C TRP A 137 6.04 -8.97 -13.66
N GLU A 138 6.28 -9.75 -12.59
CA GLU A 138 7.06 -10.98 -12.65
C GLU A 138 6.39 -12.06 -13.49
N ALA A 139 5.06 -12.15 -13.46
CA ALA A 139 4.32 -13.06 -14.34
C ALA A 139 4.53 -12.76 -15.83
N ARG A 140 4.80 -11.49 -16.19
CA ARG A 140 5.05 -11.07 -17.57
C ARG A 140 6.51 -11.11 -17.98
N ASN A 141 7.44 -10.88 -17.03
CA ASN A 141 8.84 -10.61 -17.33
C ASN A 141 9.84 -11.59 -16.68
N GLY A 142 9.37 -12.49 -15.82
CA GLY A 142 10.22 -13.31 -14.96
C GLY A 142 10.60 -12.60 -13.66
N LYS A 143 11.19 -13.35 -12.71
CA LYS A 143 11.61 -12.81 -11.41
C LYS A 143 12.84 -11.92 -11.55
N ALA A 144 12.84 -10.81 -10.82
CA ALA A 144 13.97 -9.91 -10.69
C ALA A 144 14.04 -9.33 -9.27
N GLU A 145 15.25 -9.18 -8.74
CA GLU A 145 15.47 -8.52 -7.46
C GLU A 145 14.96 -7.07 -7.51
N GLU A 146 15.48 -6.30 -8.48
CA GLU A 146 15.08 -4.92 -8.76
C GLU A 146 14.30 -4.84 -10.06
N TRP A 147 12.98 -5.00 -9.97
CA TRP A 147 12.09 -5.02 -11.13
C TRP A 147 12.28 -3.80 -12.04
N TRP A 148 12.55 -2.61 -11.47
CA TRP A 148 12.68 -1.36 -12.22
C TRP A 148 13.96 -1.29 -13.06
N ARG A 149 15.03 -2.00 -12.67
CA ARG A 149 16.24 -2.15 -13.49
C ARG A 149 16.06 -3.22 -14.56
N ALA A 150 15.26 -4.23 -14.27
CA ALA A 150 14.95 -5.32 -15.20
C ALA A 150 13.79 -4.99 -16.18
N ASP A 151 13.10 -3.87 -16.00
CA ASP A 151 11.91 -3.53 -16.79
C ASP A 151 12.24 -3.32 -18.29
N PRO A 152 11.71 -4.17 -19.20
CA PRO A 152 12.06 -4.09 -20.61
C PRO A 152 11.52 -2.82 -21.29
N GLN A 153 10.43 -2.24 -20.77
CA GLN A 153 9.89 -0.99 -21.32
C GLN A 153 10.78 0.20 -20.94
N ALA A 154 11.16 0.32 -19.66
CA ALA A 154 12.07 1.34 -19.18
C ALA A 154 13.42 1.25 -19.90
N ASN A 155 14.00 0.04 -20.00
CA ASN A 155 15.27 -0.19 -20.67
C ASN A 155 15.24 0.22 -22.15
N ARG A 156 14.14 -0.07 -22.86
CA ARG A 156 13.94 0.40 -24.25
C ARG A 156 13.86 1.92 -24.33
N ILE A 157 13.06 2.57 -23.47
CA ILE A 157 12.93 4.04 -23.44
C ILE A 157 14.28 4.71 -23.15
N ILE A 158 15.08 4.14 -22.24
CA ILE A 158 16.41 4.64 -21.89
C ILE A 158 17.39 4.43 -23.05
N ALA A 159 17.34 3.29 -23.75
CA ALA A 159 18.20 3.07 -24.92
C ALA A 159 17.88 4.05 -26.06
N GLU A 160 16.60 4.37 -26.26
CA GLU A 160 16.15 5.30 -27.30
C GLU A 160 16.46 6.77 -26.96
N ASN A 161 16.15 7.19 -25.73
CA ASN A 161 16.12 8.61 -25.35
C ASN A 161 17.27 9.02 -24.41
N GLY A 162 17.99 8.06 -23.86
CA GLY A 162 18.97 8.27 -22.80
C GLY A 162 18.36 8.47 -21.40
N PRO A 163 19.17 8.42 -20.34
CA PRO A 163 18.73 8.72 -18.98
C PRO A 163 18.13 10.13 -18.89
N LEU A 164 17.04 10.29 -18.12
CA LEU A 164 16.30 11.55 -18.00
C LEU A 164 15.79 12.14 -19.34
N GLY A 165 15.75 11.35 -20.41
CA GLY A 165 15.40 11.80 -21.75
C GLY A 165 16.54 12.56 -22.46
N ILE A 166 17.79 12.44 -22.00
CA ILE A 166 18.96 13.10 -22.58
C ILE A 166 19.87 12.06 -23.21
N LYS A 167 19.86 12.01 -24.55
CA LYS A 167 20.68 11.05 -25.32
C LYS A 167 22.18 11.30 -25.09
N GLY A 168 22.92 10.23 -24.80
CA GLY A 168 24.35 10.30 -24.53
C GLY A 168 24.70 10.75 -23.11
N LEU A 169 23.72 11.02 -22.24
CA LEU A 169 23.98 11.24 -20.82
C LEU A 169 24.52 9.94 -20.21
N VAL A 170 25.74 9.99 -19.71
CA VAL A 170 26.36 8.90 -18.96
C VAL A 170 26.26 9.24 -17.47
N PRO A 171 25.72 8.36 -16.61
CA PRO A 171 25.74 8.55 -15.18
C PRO A 171 27.18 8.78 -14.70
N LYS A 172 27.37 9.61 -13.67
CA LYS A 172 28.67 9.65 -12.99
C LYS A 172 29.00 8.24 -12.50
N PRO A 173 30.26 7.78 -12.64
CA PRO A 173 30.69 6.54 -12.02
C PRO A 173 30.33 6.56 -10.53
N MET A 174 29.81 5.45 -10.03
CA MET A 174 29.63 5.32 -8.59
C MET A 174 31.01 5.42 -7.91
N PRO A 175 31.12 6.15 -6.78
CA PRO A 175 32.34 6.19 -5.99
C PRO A 175 32.72 4.82 -5.42
#